data_AF-A0AAW9QX05-F1
#
_entry.id   AF-A0AAW9QX05-F1
#
_cell.length_a   1.000
_cell.length_b   1.000
_cell.length_c   1.000
_cell.angle_alpha   90.00
_cell.angle_beta   90.00
_cell.angle_gamma   90.00
#
_symmetry.space_group_name_H-M   'P 1'
#
loop_
_entity.id
_entity.type
_entity.pdbx_description
1 polymer ?
#
loop_
_entity_poly.entity_id
_entity_poly.type
_entity_poly.pdbx_seq_one_letter_code
_entity_poly.pdbx_strand_id
1 'polypeptide(L)'
;MEWQKWLRLKRGEHHYTKLLIVLLFAFFTPSLLNAWLLRMVIAILFLSLNLIILKTILTSSITLQVLKTLAVLFFLIDLFLAARESSYERWFLLASAIFQSSFIGVSILAIGQDLFQKTKVTAEVLRGAICVYLMIGFLWGIAFKIICLFDSNAFSNITLENYIYKLNYFSFITLTTVGYGDITPQNHIAMSLANVEAIIGQLFPAIVIARLVGLYEAEKRED
;
A
#
# COMPACT_ATOMS: atom_id res chain seq x y z
N MET A 1 29.43 1.13 23.75
CA MET A 1 29.06 1.74 22.45
C MET A 1 29.00 0.73 21.30
N GLU A 2 29.87 -0.30 21.27
CA GLU A 2 29.84 -1.41 20.30
C GLU A 2 28.55 -2.27 20.34
N TRP A 3 27.99 -2.53 21.53
CA TRP A 3 26.75 -3.33 21.68
C TRP A 3 25.49 -2.65 21.08
N GLN A 4 25.44 -1.32 21.02
CA GLN A 4 24.35 -0.59 20.35
C GLN A 4 24.48 -0.62 18.82
N LYS A 5 25.71 -0.68 18.29
CA LYS A 5 25.98 -0.94 16.87
C LYS A 5 25.56 -2.37 16.50
N TRP A 6 25.89 -3.36 17.33
CA TRP A 6 25.49 -4.77 17.13
C TRP A 6 23.96 -4.96 17.18
N LEU A 7 23.27 -4.28 18.10
CA LEU A 7 21.81 -4.25 18.15
C LEU A 7 21.15 -3.48 16.99
N ARG A 8 21.82 -2.51 16.35
CA ARG A 8 21.34 -1.85 15.13
C ARG A 8 21.52 -2.73 13.89
N LEU A 9 22.61 -3.49 13.81
CA LEU A 9 22.87 -4.44 12.73
C LEU A 9 21.89 -5.62 12.77
N LYS A 10 21.64 -6.21 13.95
CA LYS A 10 20.72 -7.35 14.11
C LYS A 10 19.23 -6.97 14.05
N ARG A 11 18.91 -5.69 14.24
CA ARG A 11 17.53 -5.18 14.16
C ARG A 11 17.08 -4.99 12.70
N GLY A 12 17.96 -5.06 11.71
CA GLY A 12 17.68 -4.68 10.31
C GLY A 12 17.25 -5.77 9.32
N GLU A 13 17.27 -7.07 9.68
CA GLU A 13 17.26 -8.13 8.65
C GLU A 13 15.89 -8.67 8.22
N HIS A 14 14.77 -8.25 8.85
CA HIS A 14 13.45 -8.82 8.54
C HIS A 14 12.30 -7.81 8.50
N HIS A 15 12.57 -6.52 8.42
CA HIS A 15 11.51 -5.51 8.45
C HIS A 15 10.63 -5.58 7.20
N TYR A 16 11.26 -5.65 6.03
CA TYR A 16 10.53 -5.77 4.76
C TYR A 16 9.92 -7.16 4.58
N THR A 17 10.53 -8.19 5.18
CA THR A 17 9.93 -9.54 5.21
C THR A 17 8.58 -9.53 5.93
N LYS A 18 8.49 -8.88 7.11
CA LYS A 18 7.22 -8.76 7.84
C LYS A 18 6.19 -7.95 7.05
N LEU A 19 6.62 -6.84 6.45
CA LEU A 19 5.76 -6.00 5.62
C LEU A 19 5.19 -6.78 4.43
N LEU A 20 6.04 -7.54 3.74
CA LEU A 20 5.66 -8.36 2.60
C LEU A 20 4.63 -9.42 2.99
N ILE A 21 4.83 -10.11 4.11
CA ILE A 21 3.87 -11.10 4.61
C ILE A 21 2.50 -10.45 4.86
N VAL A 22 2.46 -9.28 5.49
CA VAL A 22 1.21 -8.55 5.75
C VAL A 22 0.53 -8.12 4.44
N LEU A 23 1.29 -7.60 3.47
CA LEU A 23 0.77 -7.19 2.16
C LEU A 23 0.22 -8.39 1.37
N LEU A 24 0.94 -9.52 1.36
CA LEU A 24 0.47 -10.73 0.69
C LEU A 24 -0.76 -11.29 1.38
N PHE A 25 -0.80 -11.30 2.71
CA PHE A 25 -1.98 -11.74 3.45
C PHE A 25 -3.20 -10.88 3.14
N ALA A 26 -3.00 -9.55 2.96
CA ALA A 26 -4.08 -8.62 2.61
C ALA A 26 -4.83 -9.02 1.31
N PHE A 27 -4.17 -9.63 0.32
CA PHE A 27 -4.82 -10.13 -0.90
C PHE A 27 -5.83 -11.24 -0.66
N PHE A 28 -5.55 -12.13 0.30
CA PHE A 28 -6.40 -13.30 0.55
C PHE A 28 -7.55 -12.99 1.52
N THR A 29 -7.47 -11.88 2.26
CA THR A 29 -8.52 -11.48 3.22
C THR A 29 -9.94 -11.43 2.66
N PRO A 30 -10.21 -10.90 1.44
CA PRO A 30 -11.57 -10.69 0.96
C PRO A 30 -12.29 -11.98 0.58
N SER A 31 -11.54 -13.04 0.28
CA SER A 31 -12.12 -14.35 -0.06
C SER A 31 -12.47 -15.20 1.16
N LEU A 32 -12.01 -14.82 2.36
CA LEU A 32 -12.07 -15.66 3.56
C LEU A 32 -13.09 -15.18 4.61
N LEU A 33 -13.62 -13.97 4.49
CA LEU A 33 -14.32 -13.29 5.57
C LEU A 33 -15.61 -12.59 5.11
N ASN A 34 -16.63 -12.59 5.98
CA ASN A 34 -17.85 -11.78 5.80
C ASN A 34 -17.52 -10.28 5.85
N ALA A 35 -18.34 -9.42 5.23
CA ALA A 35 -18.08 -7.98 5.05
C ALA A 35 -17.63 -7.23 6.33
N TRP A 36 -18.24 -7.53 7.48
CA TRP A 36 -17.87 -6.93 8.76
C TRP A 36 -16.48 -7.40 9.27
N LEU A 37 -16.23 -8.71 9.23
CA LEU A 37 -14.92 -9.29 9.59
C LEU A 37 -13.82 -8.84 8.62
N LEU A 38 -14.15 -8.73 7.33
CA LEU A 38 -13.24 -8.24 6.31
C LEU A 38 -12.80 -6.80 6.60
N ARG A 39 -13.75 -5.92 6.96
CA ARG A 39 -13.43 -4.52 7.32
C ARG A 39 -12.53 -4.46 8.55
N MET A 40 -12.82 -5.26 9.58
CA MET A 40 -11.95 -5.36 10.77
C MET A 40 -10.53 -5.85 10.42
N VAL A 41 -10.42 -6.91 9.62
CA VAL A 41 -9.12 -7.49 9.26
C VAL A 41 -8.32 -6.55 8.37
N ILE A 42 -8.92 -5.92 7.36
CA ILE A 42 -8.25 -4.90 6.53
C ILE A 42 -7.76 -3.75 7.41
N ALA A 43 -8.59 -3.29 8.35
CA ALA A 43 -8.23 -2.19 9.24
C ALA A 43 -7.08 -2.58 10.19
N ILE A 44 -7.07 -3.80 10.74
CA ILE A 44 -5.97 -4.32 11.57
C ILE A 44 -4.69 -4.48 10.75
N LEU A 45 -4.78 -5.00 9.52
CA LEU A 45 -3.63 -5.14 8.63
C LEU A 45 -3.07 -3.77 8.29
N PHE A 46 -3.92 -2.81 7.93
CA PHE A 46 -3.51 -1.44 7.69
C PHE A 46 -2.81 -0.85 8.91
N LEU A 47 -3.38 -0.97 10.10
CA LEU A 47 -2.74 -0.54 11.35
C LEU A 47 -1.38 -1.22 11.55
N SER A 48 -1.26 -2.53 11.29
CA SER A 48 -0.01 -3.26 11.40
C SER A 48 1.04 -2.78 10.40
N LEU A 49 0.66 -2.51 9.14
CA LEU A 49 1.51 -1.90 8.11
C LEU A 49 2.04 -0.55 8.60
N ASN A 50 1.14 0.31 9.10
CA ASN A 50 1.48 1.63 9.63
C ASN A 50 2.55 1.54 10.74
N LEU A 51 2.35 0.63 11.70
CA LEU A 51 3.28 0.44 12.82
C LEU A 51 4.65 -0.11 12.39
N ILE A 52 4.67 -1.04 11.43
CA ILE A 52 5.91 -1.61 10.89
C ILE A 52 6.70 -0.54 10.14
N ILE A 53 6.06 0.25 9.29
CA ILE A 53 6.70 1.30 8.49
C ILE A 53 7.26 2.40 9.39
N LEU A 54 6.47 2.89 10.35
CA LEU A 54 6.92 3.90 11.32
C LEU A 54 8.15 3.43 12.10
N LYS A 55 8.20 2.15 12.47
CA LYS A 55 9.35 1.55 13.19
C LYS A 55 10.57 1.33 12.29
N THR A 56 10.37 1.11 10.99
CA THR A 56 11.42 0.76 10.04
C THR A 56 12.20 1.99 9.59
N ILE A 57 11.55 3.14 9.44
CA ILE A 57 12.13 4.32 8.76
C ILE A 57 12.42 5.46 9.75
N LEU A 58 11.56 5.67 10.74
CA LEU A 58 11.58 6.91 11.51
C LEU A 58 12.10 6.65 12.92
N THR A 59 13.36 7.03 13.15
CA THR A 59 14.13 6.58 14.32
C THR A 59 13.94 7.46 15.57
N SER A 60 13.33 8.65 15.47
CA SER A 60 12.98 9.51 16.63
C SER A 60 12.29 10.80 16.18
N SER A 61 11.05 11.07 16.61
CA SER A 61 10.45 12.43 16.69
C SER A 61 9.03 12.36 17.26
N ILE A 62 8.62 13.39 18.01
CA ILE A 62 7.23 13.68 18.42
C ILE A 62 6.23 13.57 17.26
N THR A 63 6.66 13.89 16.03
CA THR A 63 5.88 13.76 14.79
C THR A 63 5.38 12.33 14.55
N LEU A 64 6.14 11.32 15.00
CA LEU A 64 5.76 9.91 14.87
C LEU A 64 4.72 9.48 15.88
N GLN A 65 4.82 10.01 17.09
CA GLN A 65 3.79 9.78 18.09
C GLN A 65 2.48 10.39 17.62
N VAL A 66 2.52 11.59 17.05
CA VAL A 66 1.34 12.26 16.46
C VAL A 66 0.78 11.49 15.26
N LEU A 67 1.60 11.06 14.30
CA LEU A 67 1.11 10.28 13.15
C LEU A 67 0.53 8.92 13.57
N LYS A 68 1.16 8.26 14.55
CA LYS A 68 0.68 7.00 15.12
C LYS A 68 -0.64 7.19 15.87
N THR A 69 -0.76 8.23 16.70
CA THR A 69 -2.02 8.51 17.42
C THR A 69 -3.13 8.89 16.47
N LEU A 70 -2.84 9.67 15.43
CA LEU A 70 -3.81 10.00 14.38
C LEU A 70 -4.28 8.75 13.62
N ALA A 71 -3.37 7.85 13.23
CA ALA A 71 -3.73 6.61 12.55
C ALA A 71 -4.60 5.68 13.43
N VAL A 72 -4.26 5.57 14.73
CA VAL A 72 -5.06 4.79 15.70
C VAL A 72 -6.43 5.43 15.93
N LEU A 73 -6.49 6.75 16.10
CA LEU A 73 -7.76 7.47 16.27
C LEU A 73 -8.65 7.29 15.04
N PHE A 74 -8.07 7.42 13.85
CA PHE A 74 -8.80 7.23 12.61
C PHE A 74 -9.34 5.80 12.47
N PHE A 75 -8.54 4.79 12.84
CA PHE A 75 -8.95 3.38 12.92
C PHE A 75 -10.13 3.18 13.89
N LEU A 76 -10.06 3.76 15.09
CA LEU A 76 -11.14 3.65 16.09
C LEU A 76 -12.43 4.30 15.61
N ILE A 77 -12.33 5.42 14.88
CA ILE A 77 -13.50 6.10 14.30
C ILE A 77 -14.10 5.26 13.16
N ASP A 78 -13.27 4.67 12.29
CA ASP A 78 -13.76 3.79 11.20
C ASP A 78 -14.47 2.56 11.76
N LEU A 79 -13.94 1.96 12.82
CA LEU A 79 -14.56 0.84 13.52
C LEU A 79 -15.89 1.22 14.18
N PHE A 80 -15.93 2.38 14.85
CA PHE A 80 -17.13 2.87 15.52
C PHE A 80 -18.26 3.19 14.54
N LEU A 81 -17.93 3.76 13.38
CA LEU A 81 -18.92 4.10 12.35
C LEU A 81 -19.34 2.88 11.53
N ALA A 82 -18.46 1.89 11.31
CA ALA A 82 -18.84 0.62 10.72
C ALA A 82 -19.93 -0.13 11.52
N ALA A 83 -20.04 0.15 12.83
CA ALA A 83 -21.06 -0.42 13.69
C ALA A 83 -22.40 0.34 13.67
N ARG A 84 -22.51 1.47 12.94
CA ARG A 84 -23.74 2.27 12.83
C ARG A 84 -24.16 2.45 11.37
N GLU A 85 -25.30 1.86 10.99
CA GLU A 85 -25.99 2.17 9.73
C GLU A 85 -26.50 3.62 9.76
N SER A 86 -25.68 4.58 9.33
CA SER A 86 -26.01 6.00 9.44
C SER A 86 -25.66 6.79 8.18
N SER A 87 -26.49 7.80 7.90
CA SER A 87 -26.51 8.63 6.68
C SER A 87 -25.24 9.49 6.44
N TYR A 88 -24.25 9.43 7.33
CA TYR A 88 -22.97 10.16 7.21
C TYR A 88 -21.86 9.33 6.53
N GLU A 89 -22.19 8.16 6.01
CA GLU A 89 -21.23 7.16 5.54
C GLU A 89 -20.29 7.67 4.44
N ARG A 90 -20.81 8.40 3.44
CA ARG A 90 -20.05 8.78 2.23
C ARG A 90 -18.90 9.77 2.50
N TRP A 91 -19.16 10.85 3.23
CA TRP A 91 -18.14 11.85 3.57
C TRP A 91 -17.05 11.28 4.47
N PHE A 92 -17.46 10.41 5.40
CA PHE A 92 -16.51 9.72 6.26
C PHE A 92 -15.64 8.72 5.47
N LEU A 93 -16.24 7.94 4.56
CA LEU A 93 -15.51 7.04 3.67
C LEU A 93 -14.51 7.79 2.78
N LEU A 94 -14.86 8.98 2.31
CA LEU A 94 -13.95 9.87 1.57
C LEU A 94 -12.78 10.33 2.45
N ALA A 95 -13.06 10.84 3.65
CA ALA A 95 -12.02 11.25 4.59
C ALA A 95 -11.07 10.08 4.93
N SER A 96 -11.62 8.87 5.10
CA SER A 96 -10.88 7.63 5.34
C SER A 96 -9.99 7.25 4.16
N ALA A 97 -10.54 7.30 2.95
CA ALA A 97 -9.77 7.02 1.74
C ALA A 97 -8.63 8.03 1.55
N ILE A 98 -8.86 9.32 1.77
CA ILE A 98 -7.84 10.38 1.67
C ILE A 98 -6.74 10.19 2.72
N PHE A 99 -7.11 9.85 3.95
CA PHE A 99 -6.13 9.58 5.00
C PHE A 99 -5.28 8.35 4.66
N GLN A 100 -5.93 7.26 4.22
CA GLN A 100 -5.24 6.03 3.81
C GLN A 100 -4.31 6.26 2.61
N SER A 101 -4.76 7.00 1.58
CA SER A 101 -3.96 7.33 0.39
C SER A 101 -2.76 8.20 0.75
N SER A 102 -2.94 9.16 1.65
CA SER A 102 -1.85 10.02 2.14
C SER A 102 -0.81 9.19 2.89
N PHE A 103 -1.27 8.30 3.79
CA PHE A 103 -0.36 7.47 4.58
C PHE A 103 0.43 6.48 3.71
N ILE A 104 -0.24 5.78 2.78
CA ILE A 104 0.43 4.82 1.90
C ILE A 104 1.38 5.55 0.94
N GLY A 105 1.01 6.74 0.47
CA GLY A 105 1.88 7.61 -0.34
C GLY A 105 3.15 8.04 0.39
N VAL A 106 3.02 8.52 1.63
CA VAL A 106 4.18 8.83 2.49
C VAL A 106 5.05 7.59 2.70
N SER A 107 4.44 6.43 2.88
CA SER A 107 5.16 5.17 3.09
C SER A 107 5.92 4.72 1.85
N ILE A 108 5.32 4.84 0.66
CA ILE A 108 5.99 4.57 -0.63
C ILE A 108 7.21 5.48 -0.79
N LEU A 109 7.07 6.78 -0.54
CA LEU A 109 8.17 7.74 -0.63
C LEU A 109 9.29 7.41 0.37
N ALA A 110 8.91 7.10 1.60
CA ALA A 110 9.85 6.82 2.68
C ALA A 110 10.66 5.53 2.41
N ILE A 111 9.99 4.43 2.03
CA ILE A 111 10.67 3.17 1.68
C ILE A 111 11.48 3.35 0.40
N GLY A 112 10.93 4.03 -0.61
CA GLY A 112 11.64 4.35 -1.85
C GLY A 112 12.96 5.06 -1.57
N GLN A 113 12.95 6.11 -0.75
CA GLN A 113 14.15 6.84 -0.37
C GLN A 113 15.17 5.98 0.37
N ASP A 114 14.76 5.08 1.28
CA ASP A 114 15.66 4.12 1.93
C ASP A 114 16.31 3.17 0.90
N LEU A 115 15.52 2.66 -0.05
CA LEU A 115 16.02 1.76 -1.10
C LEU A 115 17.00 2.45 -2.05
N PHE A 116 16.76 3.72 -2.39
CA PHE A 116 17.63 4.49 -3.28
C PHE A 116 18.97 4.86 -2.63
N GLN A 117 19.05 4.91 -1.30
CA GLN A 117 20.30 5.17 -0.57
C GLN A 117 21.19 3.92 -0.42
N LYS A 118 20.63 2.71 -0.55
CA LYS A 118 21.40 1.48 -0.45
C LYS A 118 22.21 1.22 -1.72
N THR A 119 23.50 0.94 -1.52
CA THR A 119 24.49 0.69 -2.58
C THR A 119 24.77 -0.78 -2.86
N LYS A 120 24.36 -1.69 -1.96
CA LYS A 120 24.52 -3.15 -2.13
C LYS A 120 23.17 -3.82 -2.35
N VAL A 121 23.13 -4.79 -3.27
CA VAL A 121 21.93 -5.58 -3.56
C VAL A 121 21.81 -6.68 -2.50
N THR A 122 20.86 -6.51 -1.58
CA THR A 122 20.56 -7.52 -0.55
C THR A 122 19.13 -8.02 -0.70
N ALA A 123 18.84 -9.21 -0.16
CA ALA A 123 17.47 -9.76 -0.15
C ALA A 123 16.45 -8.81 0.49
N GLU A 124 16.86 -7.99 1.48
CA GLU A 124 16.00 -6.97 2.09
C GLU A 124 15.70 -5.81 1.13
N VAL A 125 16.64 -5.40 0.27
CA VAL A 125 16.38 -4.39 -0.77
C VAL A 125 15.34 -4.90 -1.76
N LEU A 126 15.46 -6.17 -2.19
CA LEU A 126 14.51 -6.79 -3.10
C LEU A 126 13.11 -6.88 -2.47
N ARG A 127 13.00 -7.36 -1.22
CA ARG A 127 11.73 -7.41 -0.49
C ARG A 127 11.11 -6.04 -0.31
N GLY A 128 11.91 -5.02 -0.01
CA GLY A 128 11.45 -3.64 0.11
C GLY A 128 10.90 -3.10 -1.21
N ALA A 129 11.58 -3.37 -2.33
CA ALA A 129 11.10 -2.97 -3.65
C ALA A 129 9.79 -3.66 -4.04
N ILE A 130 9.64 -4.96 -3.73
CA ILE A 130 8.38 -5.69 -3.90
C ILE A 130 7.27 -5.06 -3.04
N CYS A 131 7.57 -4.72 -1.78
CA CYS A 131 6.60 -4.04 -0.92
C CYS A 131 6.13 -2.72 -1.52
N VAL A 132 7.05 -1.89 -2.03
CA VAL A 132 6.68 -0.62 -2.68
C VAL A 132 5.78 -0.86 -3.89
N TYR A 133 6.09 -1.86 -4.73
CA TYR A 133 5.25 -2.21 -5.88
C TYR A 133 3.83 -2.61 -5.47
N LEU A 134 3.70 -3.46 -4.45
CA LEU A 134 2.39 -3.86 -3.92
C LEU A 134 1.64 -2.67 -3.30
N MET A 135 2.34 -1.80 -2.59
CA MET A 135 1.74 -0.59 -2.00
C MET A 135 1.25 0.40 -3.05
N ILE A 136 1.92 0.50 -4.20
CA ILE A 136 1.45 1.28 -5.35
C ILE A 136 0.09 0.74 -5.82
N GLY A 137 -0.07 -0.59 -5.95
CA GLY A 137 -1.37 -1.18 -6.29
C GLY A 137 -2.45 -0.85 -5.27
N PHE A 138 -2.19 -1.02 -3.97
CA PHE A 138 -3.17 -0.62 -2.95
C PHE A 138 -3.51 0.88 -2.98
N LEU A 139 -2.55 1.75 -3.30
CA LEU A 139 -2.80 3.19 -3.46
C LEU A 139 -3.77 3.47 -4.62
N TRP A 140 -3.59 2.81 -5.76
CA TRP A 140 -4.49 2.93 -6.91
C TRP A 140 -5.87 2.36 -6.62
N GLY A 141 -5.97 1.22 -5.94
CA GLY A 141 -7.26 0.69 -5.45
C GLY A 141 -8.03 1.71 -4.60
N ILE A 142 -7.35 2.44 -3.71
CA ILE A 142 -7.95 3.53 -2.93
C ILE A 142 -8.34 4.71 -3.83
N ALA A 143 -7.52 5.08 -4.81
CA ALA A 143 -7.82 6.15 -5.75
C ALA A 143 -9.10 5.84 -6.57
N PHE A 144 -9.26 4.61 -7.06
CA PHE A 144 -10.49 4.19 -7.73
C PHE A 144 -11.69 4.14 -6.80
N LYS A 145 -11.49 3.77 -5.52
CA LYS A 145 -12.54 3.87 -4.50
C LYS A 145 -13.03 5.30 -4.36
N ILE A 146 -12.13 6.27 -4.33
CA ILE A 146 -12.50 7.70 -4.27
C ILE A 146 -13.34 8.07 -5.49
N ILE A 147 -12.99 7.61 -6.69
CA ILE A 147 -13.80 7.83 -7.90
C ILE A 147 -15.21 7.22 -7.74
N CYS A 148 -15.33 5.97 -7.29
CA CYS A 148 -16.63 5.34 -7.03
C CYS A 148 -17.46 6.09 -5.98
N LEU A 149 -16.79 6.72 -5.00
CA LEU A 149 -17.42 7.57 -4.01
C LEU A 149 -17.87 8.92 -4.57
N PHE A 150 -17.53 9.31 -5.80
CA PHE A 150 -18.11 10.47 -6.49
C PHE A 150 -19.13 10.04 -7.55
N ASP A 151 -18.81 8.99 -8.29
CA ASP A 151 -19.65 8.41 -9.33
C ASP A 151 -19.77 6.89 -9.13
N SER A 152 -20.93 6.42 -8.67
CA SER A 152 -21.18 5.00 -8.43
C SER A 152 -21.15 4.15 -9.69
N ASN A 153 -21.27 4.77 -10.87
CA ASN A 153 -21.27 4.10 -12.17
C ASN A 153 -19.90 4.20 -12.87
N ALA A 154 -18.86 4.69 -12.19
CA ALA A 154 -17.54 4.88 -12.77
C ALA A 154 -16.86 3.59 -13.27
N PHE A 155 -17.30 2.42 -12.81
CA PHE A 155 -16.76 1.11 -13.17
C PHE A 155 -17.88 0.10 -13.40
N SER A 156 -17.71 -0.80 -14.36
CA SER A 156 -18.64 -1.91 -14.61
C SER A 156 -18.58 -2.95 -13.50
N ASN A 157 -19.69 -3.63 -13.23
CA ASN A 157 -19.77 -4.78 -12.33
C ASN A 157 -19.34 -4.51 -10.87
N ILE A 158 -19.39 -3.26 -10.41
CA ILE A 158 -19.12 -2.89 -9.01
C ILE A 158 -20.41 -2.51 -8.29
N THR A 159 -20.58 -3.02 -7.07
CA THR A 159 -21.68 -2.68 -6.17
C THR A 159 -21.12 -2.13 -4.86
N LEU A 160 -21.99 -1.46 -4.07
CA LEU A 160 -21.60 -0.88 -2.78
C LEU A 160 -21.11 -1.92 -1.76
N GLU A 161 -21.40 -3.19 -1.97
CA GLU A 161 -20.99 -4.28 -1.07
C GLU A 161 -19.61 -4.85 -1.43
N ASN A 162 -19.21 -4.78 -2.71
CA ASN A 162 -18.00 -5.46 -3.20
C ASN A 162 -16.89 -4.51 -3.69
N TYR A 163 -17.14 -3.19 -3.67
CA TYR A 163 -16.22 -2.20 -4.24
C TYR A 163 -14.81 -2.27 -3.63
N ILE A 164 -14.65 -2.56 -2.34
CA ILE A 164 -13.33 -2.61 -1.69
C ILE A 164 -12.46 -3.71 -2.33
N TYR A 165 -13.02 -4.91 -2.50
CA TYR A 165 -12.30 -6.03 -3.08
C TYR A 165 -12.10 -5.85 -4.58
N LYS A 166 -13.17 -5.52 -5.30
CA LYS A 166 -13.16 -5.44 -6.77
C LYS A 166 -12.26 -4.34 -7.29
N LEU A 167 -12.16 -3.20 -6.60
CA LEU A 167 -11.28 -2.10 -7.02
C LEU A 167 -9.81 -2.39 -6.75
N ASN A 168 -9.48 -3.07 -5.64
CA ASN A 168 -8.12 -3.56 -5.43
C ASN A 168 -7.74 -4.60 -6.49
N TYR A 169 -8.64 -5.55 -6.78
CA TYR A 169 -8.44 -6.50 -7.86
C TYR A 169 -8.25 -5.81 -9.22
N PHE A 170 -9.11 -4.85 -9.59
CA PHE A 170 -8.98 -4.05 -10.81
C PHE A 170 -7.63 -3.33 -10.90
N SER A 171 -7.20 -2.71 -9.80
CA SER A 171 -5.89 -2.06 -9.71
C SER A 171 -4.76 -3.05 -9.98
N PHE A 172 -4.72 -4.19 -9.29
CA PHE A 172 -3.62 -5.14 -9.48
C PHE A 172 -3.59 -5.74 -10.89
N ILE A 173 -4.73 -6.07 -11.51
CA ILE A 173 -4.73 -6.55 -12.90
C ILE A 173 -4.34 -5.47 -13.91
N THR A 174 -4.59 -4.19 -13.60
CA THR A 174 -4.17 -3.04 -14.43
C THR A 174 -2.68 -2.75 -14.26
N LEU A 175 -2.20 -2.69 -13.02
CA LEU A 175 -0.79 -2.49 -12.66
C LEU A 175 0.12 -3.60 -13.23
N THR A 176 -0.37 -4.83 -13.25
CA THR A 176 0.35 -5.97 -13.84
C THR A 176 0.08 -6.16 -15.33
N THR A 177 -0.74 -5.28 -15.94
CA THR A 177 -1.13 -5.31 -17.35
C THR A 177 -1.80 -6.60 -17.82
N VAL A 178 -2.41 -7.36 -16.91
CA VAL A 178 -3.17 -8.58 -17.21
C VAL A 178 -4.51 -8.23 -17.85
N GLY A 179 -5.25 -7.29 -17.26
CA GLY A 179 -6.46 -6.71 -17.85
C GLY A 179 -7.52 -7.72 -18.34
N TYR A 180 -8.01 -8.61 -17.46
CA TYR A 180 -9.01 -9.63 -17.82
C TYR A 180 -10.31 -9.10 -18.47
N GLY A 181 -10.65 -7.82 -18.24
CA GLY A 181 -11.80 -7.16 -18.86
C GLY A 181 -13.14 -7.39 -18.16
N ASP A 182 -13.16 -8.04 -17.00
CA ASP A 182 -14.35 -8.28 -16.18
C ASP A 182 -14.82 -7.03 -15.42
N ILE A 183 -13.90 -6.09 -15.15
CA ILE A 183 -14.16 -4.75 -14.63
C ILE A 183 -13.53 -3.75 -15.59
N THR A 184 -14.31 -2.75 -16.02
CA THR A 184 -13.87 -1.73 -16.96
C THR A 184 -14.29 -0.33 -16.50
N PRO A 185 -13.42 0.68 -16.61
CA PRO A 185 -13.78 2.07 -16.31
C PRO A 185 -14.79 2.58 -17.32
N GLN A 186 -15.82 3.30 -16.85
CA GLN A 186 -16.93 3.79 -17.66
C GLN A 186 -16.87 5.30 -17.92
N ASN A 187 -16.18 6.05 -17.07
CA ASN A 187 -16.04 7.51 -17.21
C ASN A 187 -14.60 7.91 -17.55
N HIS A 188 -14.45 9.12 -18.10
CA HIS A 188 -13.16 9.62 -18.59
C HIS A 188 -12.08 9.75 -17.50
N ILE A 189 -12.48 10.03 -16.26
CA ILE A 189 -11.54 10.17 -15.13
C ILE A 189 -10.99 8.79 -14.75
N ALA A 190 -11.84 7.78 -14.61
CA ALA A 190 -11.44 6.40 -14.32
C ALA A 190 -10.55 5.82 -15.43
N MET A 191 -10.89 6.06 -16.69
CA MET A 191 -10.08 5.66 -17.85
C MET A 191 -8.68 6.30 -17.80
N SER A 192 -8.61 7.59 -17.52
CA SER A 192 -7.34 8.32 -17.45
C SER A 192 -6.44 7.80 -16.32
N LEU A 193 -7.02 7.54 -15.13
CA LEU A 193 -6.26 6.98 -14.00
C LEU A 193 -5.78 5.55 -14.30
N ALA A 194 -6.62 4.70 -14.89
CA ALA A 194 -6.23 3.34 -15.29
C ALA A 194 -5.05 3.35 -16.29
N ASN A 195 -5.04 4.30 -17.24
CA ASN A 195 -3.90 4.46 -18.16
C ASN A 195 -2.61 4.84 -17.42
N VAL A 196 -2.69 5.77 -16.46
CA VAL A 196 -1.53 6.18 -15.67
C VAL A 196 -1.02 5.03 -14.80
N GLU A 197 -1.92 4.26 -14.18
CA GLU A 197 -1.57 3.08 -13.41
C GLU A 197 -0.86 2.03 -14.28
N ALA A 198 -1.37 1.73 -15.47
CA ALA A 198 -0.76 0.76 -16.38
C ALA A 198 0.66 1.18 -16.79
N ILE A 199 0.88 2.48 -17.06
CA ILE A 199 2.21 3.04 -17.36
C ILE A 199 3.15 2.86 -16.16
N ILE A 200 2.71 3.23 -14.96
CA ILE A 200 3.52 3.06 -13.73
C ILE A 200 3.82 1.58 -13.48
N GLY A 201 2.84 0.72 -13.72
CA GLY A 201 2.93 -0.73 -13.57
C GLY A 201 4.03 -1.37 -14.40
N GLN A 202 4.29 -0.84 -15.59
CA GLN A 202 5.37 -1.28 -16.48
C GLN A 202 6.71 -0.59 -16.16
N LEU A 203 6.70 0.71 -15.91
CA LEU A 203 7.93 1.48 -15.68
C LEU A 203 8.58 1.14 -14.34
N PHE A 204 7.81 0.90 -13.29
CA PHE A 204 8.37 0.65 -11.96
C PHE A 204 9.24 -0.62 -11.91
N PRO A 205 8.76 -1.81 -12.32
CA PRO A 205 9.59 -3.02 -12.36
C PRO A 205 10.84 -2.85 -13.24
N ALA A 206 10.69 -2.21 -14.41
CA ALA A 206 11.80 -1.99 -15.33
C ALA A 206 12.90 -1.12 -14.70
N ILE A 207 12.55 0.00 -14.07
CA ILE A 207 13.50 0.90 -13.41
C ILE A 207 14.18 0.21 -12.23
N VAL A 208 13.42 -0.52 -11.41
CA VAL A 208 13.97 -1.24 -10.25
C VAL A 208 14.94 -2.32 -10.69
N ILE A 209 14.59 -3.14 -11.69
CA ILE A 209 15.48 -4.18 -12.21
C ILE A 209 16.76 -3.57 -12.77
N ALA A 210 16.65 -2.53 -13.60
CA ALA A 210 17.81 -1.84 -14.17
C ALA A 210 18.75 -1.31 -13.07
N ARG A 211 18.20 -0.72 -12.01
CA ARG A 211 18.99 -0.25 -10.86
C ARG A 211 19.67 -1.40 -10.12
N LEU A 212 18.95 -2.49 -9.85
CA LEU A 212 19.51 -3.65 -9.14
C LEU A 212 20.66 -4.29 -9.92
N VAL A 213 20.51 -4.45 -11.24
CA VAL A 213 21.59 -4.94 -12.11
C VAL A 213 22.78 -3.99 -12.10
N GLY A 214 22.54 -2.67 -12.19
CA GLY A 214 23.61 -1.67 -12.12
C GLY A 214 24.42 -1.70 -10.81
N LEU A 215 23.74 -1.92 -9.67
CA LEU A 215 24.42 -2.08 -8.37
C LEU A 215 25.19 -3.40 -8.27
N TYR A 216 24.63 -4.49 -8.80
CA TYR A 216 25.29 -5.80 -8.81
C TYR A 216 26.59 -5.79 -9.64
N GLU A 217 26.57 -5.16 -10.81
CA GLU A 217 27.75 -5.00 -11.66
C GLU A 217 28.81 -4.08 -11.03
N ALA A 218 28.40 -3.06 -10.28
CA ALA A 218 29.33 -2.20 -9.54
C ALA A 218 30.05 -2.96 -8.42
N GLU A 219 29.31 -3.78 -7.65
CA GLU A 219 29.88 -4.60 -6.58
C GLU A 219 30.89 -5.62 -7.12
N LYS A 220 30.58 -6.28 -8.24
CA LYS A 220 31.49 -7.23 -8.89
C LYS A 220 32.79 -6.62 -9.42
N ARG A 221 32.83 -5.31 -9.70
CA ARG A 221 34.04 -4.61 -10.16
C ARG A 221 34.98 -4.21 -9.01
N GLU A 222 34.48 -4.20 -7.78
CA GLU A 222 35.25 -3.88 -6.58
C GLU A 222 35.93 -5.12 -5.96
N ASP A 223 35.47 -6.33 -6.31
CA ASP A 223 36.04 -7.64 -5.94
C ASP A 223 37.07 -8.15 -6.97
#